data_AF-A0A962A945-F1
#
_entry.id   AF-A0A962A945-F1
#
_cell.length_a   1.000
_cell.length_b   1.000
_cell.length_c   1.000
_cell.angle_alpha   90.00
_cell.angle_beta   90.00
_cell.angle_gamma   90.00
#
_symmetry.space_group_name_H-M   'P 1'
#
loop_
_entity.id
_entity.type
_entity.pdbx_description
1 polymer ?
#
loop_
_entity_poly.entity_id
_entity_poly.type
_entity_poly.pdbx_seq_one_letter_code
_entity_poly.pdbx_strand_id
1 'polypeptide(L)'
;MTDHTPPVNSGSLAALNNVMGAMELTSTLQKRGPHLPNLGCIYGRSGEGKSYATIFVQNRTGAIRVEVGESWNRRTLLRNILRECGINDPRGSAADMVEQAVMLLGDQPDRPLIIDEADKLVDKGLIEIV
;
A
#
# COMPACT_ATOMS: atom_id res chain seq x y z
N MET A 1 -22.21 43.94 3.91
CA MET A 1 -22.24 42.53 3.51
C MET A 1 -20.81 42.16 3.17
N THR A 2 -20.00 41.86 4.18
CA THR A 2 -18.59 41.47 4.01
C THR A 2 -18.56 39.97 3.82
N ASP A 3 -18.19 39.56 2.61
CA ASP A 3 -18.03 38.16 2.23
C ASP A 3 -16.82 37.58 2.98
N HIS A 4 -17.08 36.89 4.09
CA HIS A 4 -16.10 36.05 4.75
C HIS A 4 -16.07 34.71 4.02
N THR A 5 -15.31 34.66 2.92
CA THR A 5 -14.89 33.38 2.37
C THR A 5 -13.88 32.79 3.35
N PRO A 6 -14.16 31.65 4.02
CA PRO A 6 -13.18 31.04 4.90
C PRO A 6 -11.94 30.67 4.07
N PRO A 7 -10.71 30.81 4.63
CA PRO A 7 -9.51 30.42 3.90
C PRO A 7 -9.60 28.92 3.61
N VAL A 8 -9.78 28.57 2.34
CA VAL A 8 -9.61 27.20 1.85
C VAL A 8 -8.15 26.85 2.07
N ASN A 9 -7.90 26.02 3.08
CA ASN A 9 -6.56 25.61 3.46
C ASN A 9 -6.02 24.72 2.33
N SER A 10 -5.10 25.23 1.51
CA SER A 10 -4.60 24.53 0.31
C SER A 10 -4.04 23.13 0.61
N GLY A 11 -3.58 22.89 1.85
CA GLY A 11 -3.16 21.58 2.33
C GLY A 11 -4.31 20.56 2.44
N SER A 12 -5.52 20.99 2.81
CA SER A 12 -6.71 20.12 2.84
C SER A 12 -7.14 19.70 1.43
N LEU A 13 -7.10 20.64 0.48
CA LEU A 13 -7.43 20.36 -0.91
C LEU A 13 -6.40 19.42 -1.57
N ALA A 14 -5.10 19.64 -1.30
CA ALA A 14 -4.04 18.75 -1.77
C ALA A 14 -4.17 17.32 -1.21
N ALA A 15 -4.46 17.20 0.09
CA ALA A 15 -4.72 15.90 0.72
C ALA A 15 -5.93 15.18 0.09
N LEU A 16 -7.02 15.90 -0.20
CA LEU A 16 -8.18 15.35 -0.87
C LEU A 16 -7.85 14.86 -2.29
N ASN A 17 -7.08 15.65 -3.05
CA ASN A 17 -6.63 15.26 -4.38
C ASN A 17 -5.77 13.99 -4.34
N ASN A 18 -4.87 13.86 -3.36
CA ASN A 18 -4.04 12.68 -3.21
C ASN A 18 -4.86 11.43 -2.83
N VAL A 19 -5.89 11.58 -2.00
CA VAL A 19 -6.86 10.51 -1.71
C VAL A 19 -7.58 10.07 -2.99
N MET A 20 -8.08 11.02 -3.78
CA MET A 20 -8.77 10.70 -5.04
C MET A 20 -7.83 10.01 -6.04
N GLY A 21 -6.61 10.52 -6.20
CA GLY A 21 -5.61 9.93 -7.09
C GLY A 21 -5.21 8.51 -6.66
N ALA A 22 -5.05 8.26 -5.36
CA ALA A 22 -4.75 6.92 -4.85
C ALA A 22 -5.90 5.92 -5.11
N MET A 23 -7.15 6.37 -4.95
CA MET A 23 -8.33 5.56 -5.26
C MET A 23 -8.47 5.28 -6.76
N GLU A 24 -8.22 6.28 -7.61
CA GLU A 24 -8.26 6.12 -9.07
C GLU A 24 -7.18 5.16 -9.55
N LEU A 25 -5.95 5.31 -9.06
CA LEU A 25 -4.86 4.38 -9.31
C LEU A 25 -5.26 2.96 -8.92
N THR A 26 -5.75 2.79 -7.69
CA THR A 26 -6.16 1.46 -7.19
C THR A 26 -7.27 0.85 -8.03
N SER A 27 -8.31 1.62 -8.36
CA SER A 27 -9.42 1.14 -9.19
C SER A 27 -8.96 0.76 -10.60
N THR A 28 -7.99 1.51 -11.15
CA THR A 28 -7.40 1.20 -12.45
C THR A 28 -6.65 -0.12 -12.42
N LEU A 29 -5.85 -0.36 -11.37
CA LEU A 29 -5.13 -1.62 -11.18
C LEU A 29 -6.09 -2.81 -10.98
N GLN A 30 -7.13 -2.66 -10.17
CA GLN A 30 -8.13 -3.71 -9.96
C GLN A 30 -8.88 -4.10 -11.25
N LYS A 31 -9.10 -3.16 -12.17
CA LYS A 31 -9.79 -3.41 -13.44
C LYS A 31 -8.88 -3.96 -14.53
N ARG A 32 -7.57 -4.08 -14.30
CA ARG A 32 -6.64 -4.62 -15.30
C ARG A 32 -6.87 -6.12 -15.51
N GLY A 33 -6.65 -6.56 -16.74
CA GLY A 33 -6.72 -7.98 -17.07
C GLY A 33 -5.62 -8.78 -16.36
N PRO A 34 -5.83 -10.09 -16.06
CA PRO A 34 -4.92 -10.90 -15.25
C PRO A 34 -3.49 -11.04 -15.77
N HIS A 35 -3.28 -10.86 -17.07
CA HIS A 35 -1.98 -11.02 -17.72
C HIS A 35 -1.20 -9.71 -17.88
N LEU A 36 -1.76 -8.59 -17.42
CA LEU A 36 -1.12 -7.29 -17.53
C LEU A 36 -0.31 -7.01 -16.25
N PRO A 37 0.89 -6.41 -16.38
CA PRO A 37 1.62 -5.91 -15.22
C PRO A 37 0.72 -5.02 -14.36
N ASN A 38 0.68 -5.28 -13.05
CA ASN A 38 -0.25 -4.63 -12.15
C ASN A 38 0.47 -4.01 -10.95
N LEU A 39 1.17 -2.91 -11.21
CA LEU A 39 1.92 -2.13 -10.22
C LEU A 39 1.57 -0.65 -10.36
N GLY A 40 1.41 0.03 -9.22
CA GLY A 40 1.23 1.48 -9.15
C GLY A 40 2.15 2.08 -8.10
N CYS A 41 2.49 3.36 -8.28
CA CYS A 41 3.34 4.10 -7.35
C CYS A 41 2.66 5.40 -6.94
N ILE A 42 2.58 5.64 -5.64
CA ILE A 42 2.16 6.90 -5.04
C ILE A 42 3.41 7.52 -4.42
N TYR A 43 3.85 8.66 -4.96
CA TYR A 43 5.07 9.34 -4.52
C TYR A 43 4.81 10.83 -4.29
N GLY A 44 5.71 11.46 -3.52
CA GLY A 44 5.55 12.85 -3.07
C GLY A 44 6.41 13.13 -1.84
N ARG A 45 6.52 14.39 -1.44
CA ARG A 45 7.29 14.80 -0.26
C ARG A 45 6.64 14.31 1.04
N SER A 46 7.42 14.29 2.11
CA SER A 46 6.87 14.03 3.45
C SER A 46 5.83 15.12 3.80
N GLY A 47 4.73 14.71 4.42
CA GLY A 47 3.62 15.61 4.78
C GLY A 47 2.58 15.88 3.69
N GLU A 48 2.75 15.36 2.46
CA GLU A 48 1.76 15.53 1.38
C GLU A 48 0.52 14.61 1.50
N GLY A 49 0.41 13.81 2.56
CA GLY A 49 -0.79 12.99 2.81
C GLY A 49 -0.83 11.64 2.08
N LYS A 50 0.32 11.12 1.63
CA LYS A 50 0.43 9.78 1.01
C LYS A 50 -0.11 8.67 1.93
N SER A 51 0.34 8.63 3.18
CA SER A 51 -0.10 7.63 4.16
C SER A 51 -1.59 7.76 4.47
N TYR A 52 -2.13 8.98 4.47
CA TYR A 52 -3.57 9.18 4.63
C TYR A 52 -4.35 8.63 3.43
N ALA A 53 -3.84 8.86 2.22
CA ALA A 53 -4.43 8.33 0.99
C ALA A 53 -4.41 6.80 0.96
N THR A 54 -3.29 6.16 1.35
CA THR A 54 -3.20 4.68 1.41
C THR A 54 -4.09 4.08 2.49
N ILE A 55 -4.22 4.73 3.65
CA ILE A 55 -5.18 4.32 4.71
C ILE A 55 -6.62 4.43 4.19
N PHE A 56 -6.95 5.49 3.45
CA PHE A 56 -8.27 5.62 2.84
C PHE A 56 -8.55 4.48 1.86
N VAL A 57 -7.58 4.14 1.00
CA VAL A 57 -7.67 3.00 0.08
C VAL A 57 -7.88 1.69 0.84
N GLN A 58 -7.08 1.44 1.88
CA GLN A 58 -7.20 0.26 2.74
C GLN A 58 -8.62 0.13 3.31
N ASN A 59 -9.15 1.18 3.92
CA ASN A 59 -10.49 1.15 4.51
C ASN A 59 -11.59 0.96 3.46
N ARG A 60 -11.41 1.50 2.24
CA ARG A 60 -12.43 1.44 1.19
C ARG A 60 -12.44 0.12 0.42
N THR A 61 -11.28 -0.51 0.26
CA THR A 61 -11.10 -1.69 -0.60
C THR A 61 -10.79 -2.97 0.16
N GLY A 62 -10.49 -2.87 1.46
CA GLY A 62 -9.95 -3.98 2.24
C GLY A 62 -8.50 -4.31 1.87
N ALA A 63 -7.78 -3.39 1.23
CA ALA A 63 -6.38 -3.62 0.86
C ALA A 63 -5.53 -4.01 2.07
N ILE A 64 -4.57 -4.89 1.82
CA ILE A 64 -3.51 -5.19 2.80
C ILE A 64 -2.53 -4.03 2.75
N ARG A 65 -2.20 -3.43 3.90
CA ARG A 65 -1.18 -2.36 3.98
C ARG A 65 -0.06 -2.77 4.91
N VAL A 66 1.16 -2.74 4.41
CA VAL A 66 2.37 -3.02 5.19
C VAL A 66 3.27 -1.79 5.15
N GLU A 67 3.56 -1.22 6.31
CA GLU A 67 4.50 -0.11 6.46
C GLU A 67 5.89 -0.64 6.74
N VAL A 68 6.84 -0.35 5.86
CA VAL A 68 8.17 -0.94 5.91
C VAL A 68 9.00 -0.27 7.01
N GLY A 69 9.49 -1.09 7.94
CA GLY A 69 10.36 -0.65 9.01
C GLY A 69 11.85 -0.59 8.62
N GLU A 70 12.57 0.33 9.24
CA GLU A 70 13.99 0.60 8.96
C GLU A 70 14.93 -0.59 9.27
N SER A 71 14.54 -1.49 10.16
CA SER A 71 15.37 -2.65 10.55
C SER A 71 14.92 -3.96 9.92
N TRP A 72 14.01 -3.91 8.93
CA TRP A 72 13.40 -5.11 8.38
C TRP A 72 14.38 -5.87 7.49
N ASN A 73 14.32 -7.19 7.61
CA ASN A 73 14.92 -8.13 6.67
C ASN A 73 13.81 -8.86 5.89
N ARG A 74 14.19 -9.68 4.90
CA ARG A 74 13.25 -10.48 4.07
C ARG A 74 12.21 -11.23 4.90
N ARG A 75 12.62 -11.88 5.99
CA ARG A 75 11.71 -12.67 6.84
C ARG A 75 10.73 -11.78 7.61
N THR A 76 11.18 -10.62 8.08
CA THR A 76 10.31 -9.65 8.77
C THR A 76 9.27 -9.09 7.80
N LEU A 77 9.65 -8.72 6.58
CA LEU A 77 8.71 -8.26 5.54
C LEU A 77 7.61 -9.30 5.29
N LEU A 78 8.00 -10.54 4.97
CA LEU A 78 7.08 -11.63 4.66
C LEU A 78 6.15 -11.95 5.84
N ARG A 79 6.67 -11.95 7.07
CA ARG A 79 5.83 -12.14 8.28
C ARG A 79 4.79 -11.04 8.42
N ASN A 80 5.14 -9.78 8.15
CA ASN A 80 4.18 -8.69 8.26
C ASN A 80 3.11 -8.78 7.16
N ILE A 81 3.49 -9.09 5.92
CA ILE A 81 2.52 -9.36 4.84
C ILE A 81 1.56 -10.48 5.26
N LEU A 82 2.07 -11.62 5.73
CA LEU A 82 1.24 -12.76 6.15
C LEU A 82 0.33 -12.43 7.35
N ARG A 83 0.80 -11.62 8.30
CA ARG A 83 -0.02 -11.16 9.42
C ARG A 83 -1.19 -10.30 8.95
N GLU A 84 -0.95 -9.37 8.03
CA GLU A 84 -2.03 -8.57 7.45
C GLU A 84 -2.98 -9.41 6.58
N CYS A 85 -2.51 -10.53 6.01
CA CYS A 85 -3.37 -11.53 5.39
C CYS A 85 -4.20 -12.36 6.40
N GLY A 86 -4.02 -12.17 7.71
CA GLY A 86 -4.75 -12.87 8.78
C GLY A 86 -4.01 -14.05 9.41
N ILE A 87 -2.71 -14.25 9.11
CA ILE A 87 -1.91 -15.33 9.69
C ILE A 87 -1.26 -14.86 11.00
N ASN A 88 -1.78 -15.35 12.13
CA ASN A 88 -1.35 -14.93 13.47
C ASN A 88 0.14 -15.23 13.77
N ASP A 89 0.61 -16.43 13.40
CA ASP A 89 1.99 -16.85 13.63
C ASP A 89 2.61 -17.50 12.36
N PRO A 90 3.14 -16.68 11.44
CA PRO A 90 3.75 -17.20 10.22
C PRO A 90 5.04 -17.97 10.53
N ARG A 91 5.09 -19.23 10.10
CA ARG A 91 6.19 -20.18 10.32
C ARG A 91 6.80 -20.66 9.00
N GLY A 92 7.88 -21.44 9.10
CA GLY A 92 8.58 -21.97 7.93
C GLY A 92 9.78 -21.12 7.49
N SER A 93 10.39 -21.52 6.39
CA SER A 93 11.47 -20.80 5.70
C SER A 93 10.96 -19.52 5.03
N ALA A 94 11.86 -18.70 4.47
CA ALA A 94 11.42 -17.55 3.68
C ALA A 94 10.71 -17.98 2.38
N ALA A 95 11.09 -19.12 1.79
CA ALA A 95 10.43 -19.66 0.61
C ALA A 95 8.99 -20.08 0.94
N ASP A 96 8.80 -20.81 2.04
CA ASP A 96 7.48 -21.25 2.51
C ASP A 96 6.53 -20.04 2.73
N MET A 97 7.07 -18.95 3.29
CA MET A 97 6.31 -17.72 3.49
C MET A 97 5.95 -17.00 2.19
N VAL A 98 6.82 -17.02 1.18
CA VAL A 98 6.52 -16.47 -0.15
C VAL A 98 5.39 -17.27 -0.79
N GLU A 99 5.48 -18.59 -0.80
CA GLU A 99 4.44 -19.46 -1.35
C GLU A 99 3.09 -19.25 -0.66
N GLN A 100 3.10 -19.13 0.68
CA GLN A 100 1.90 -18.84 1.45
C GLN A 100 1.33 -17.44 1.12
N ALA A 101 2.18 -16.43 0.97
CA ALA A 101 1.73 -15.08 0.63
C ALA A 101 1.12 -15.05 -0.77
N VAL A 102 1.74 -15.70 -1.75
CA VAL A 102 1.22 -15.83 -3.12
C VAL A 102 -0.16 -16.49 -3.12
N MET A 103 -0.36 -17.57 -2.36
CA MET A 103 -1.65 -18.23 -2.24
C MET A 103 -2.73 -17.30 -1.67
N LEU A 104 -2.45 -16.68 -0.51
CA LEU A 104 -3.42 -15.82 0.19
C LEU A 104 -3.78 -14.54 -0.57
N LEU A 105 -2.82 -13.99 -1.31
CA LEU A 105 -3.07 -12.84 -2.20
C LEU A 105 -3.82 -13.28 -3.46
N GLY A 106 -3.48 -14.45 -4.01
CA GLY A 106 -4.14 -15.03 -5.18
C GLY A 106 -5.60 -15.41 -4.96
N ASP A 107 -6.00 -15.75 -3.73
CA ASP A 107 -7.40 -16.04 -3.36
C ASP A 107 -8.32 -14.83 -3.49
N GLN A 108 -7.76 -13.60 -3.48
CA GLN A 108 -8.49 -12.35 -3.61
C GLN A 108 -7.75 -11.41 -4.59
N PRO A 109 -7.79 -11.70 -5.90
CA PRO A 109 -6.99 -10.97 -6.90
C PRO A 109 -7.35 -9.48 -7.00
N ASP A 110 -8.57 -9.11 -6.61
CA ASP A 110 -9.03 -7.72 -6.59
C ASP A 110 -8.61 -6.97 -5.31
N ARG A 111 -8.03 -7.65 -4.30
CA ARG A 111 -7.60 -7.02 -3.04
C ARG A 111 -6.17 -6.50 -3.19
N PRO A 112 -5.92 -5.18 -3.13
CA PRO A 112 -4.58 -4.63 -3.32
C PRO A 112 -3.64 -4.98 -2.17
N LEU A 113 -2.36 -5.15 -2.47
CA LEU A 113 -1.25 -5.08 -1.51
C LEU A 113 -0.57 -3.72 -1.62
N ILE A 114 -0.61 -2.93 -0.55
CA ILE A 114 0.03 -1.63 -0.45
C ILE A 114 1.30 -1.77 0.40
N ILE A 115 2.43 -1.40 -0.18
CA ILE A 115 3.70 -1.26 0.51
C ILE A 115 3.94 0.22 0.78
N ASP A 116 3.82 0.63 2.05
CA ASP A 116 4.09 2.00 2.49
C ASP A 116 5.57 2.14 2.88
N GLU A 117 6.17 3.31 2.61
CA GLU A 117 7.62 3.54 2.78
C GLU A 117 8.50 2.57 1.94
N ALA A 118 8.09 2.32 0.70
CA ALA A 118 8.72 1.35 -0.20
C ALA A 118 10.17 1.69 -0.61
N ASP A 119 10.57 2.96 -0.49
CA ASP A 119 11.96 3.40 -0.63
C ASP A 119 12.91 2.62 0.31
N LYS A 120 12.45 2.28 1.52
CA LYS A 120 13.22 1.45 2.46
C LYS A 120 13.45 0.02 1.96
N LEU A 121 12.58 -0.52 1.10
CA LEU A 121 12.85 -1.83 0.47
C LEU A 121 13.96 -1.73 -0.55
N VAL A 122 14.01 -0.64 -1.31
CA VAL A 122 15.05 -0.38 -2.31
C VAL A 122 16.40 -0.24 -1.61
N ASP A 123 16.48 0.60 -0.57
CA ASP A 123 17.70 0.82 0.21
C ASP A 123 18.27 -0.47 0.84
N LYS A 124 17.40 -1.45 1.11
CA LYS A 124 17.76 -2.73 1.72
C LYS A 124 17.93 -3.87 0.72
N GLY A 125 17.74 -3.63 -0.58
CA GLY A 125 17.77 -4.69 -1.61
C GLY A 125 16.68 -5.75 -1.42
N LEU A 126 15.54 -5.35 -0.87
CA LEU A 126 14.38 -6.21 -0.60
C LEU A 126 13.27 -6.06 -1.64
N ILE A 127 13.39 -5.12 -2.58
CA ILE A 127 12.35 -4.80 -3.56
C ILE A 127 11.97 -6.01 -4.43
N GLU A 128 12.91 -6.89 -4.74
CA GLU A 128 12.69 -8.11 -5.54
C GLU A 128 11.78 -9.17 -4.87
N ILE A 129 11.34 -8.93 -3.63
CA ILE A 129 10.42 -9.83 -2.90
C ILE A 129 8.95 -9.49 -3.21
N VAL A 130 8.66 -8.26 -3.63
CA VAL A 130 7.30 -7.72 -3.81
C VAL A 130 6.95 -7.44 -5.26
#